data_AF-A0A7W4PIY2-F1
#
_entry.id   AF-A0A7W4PIY2-F1
#
_cell.length_a   1.000
_cell.length_b   1.000
_cell.length_c   1.000
_cell.angle_alpha   90.00
_cell.angle_beta   90.00
_cell.angle_gamma   90.00
#
_symmetry.space_group_name_H-M   'P 1'
#
loop_
_entity.id
_entity.type
_entity.pdbx_description
1 polymer ?
#
loop_
_entity_poly.entity_id
_entity_poly.type
_entity_poly.pdbx_seq_one_letter_code
_entity_poly.pdbx_strand_id
1 'polypeptide(L)'
;MTKLTHLTLNTGHLTRTSREDVDQAVVDALLPIVDADGGPIPGIPGWYLDFMRPLNPDRSAPVNGAAFFQIADQPGRSPLPAVLAVACWKENMAPAAWKQIIQGYTALEPALRSAGIWRAPPPAHPRHTPWLVVALTPFIALADAENAKAFGDLERAVAWALAL
;
A
#
# COMPACT_ATOMS: atom_id res chain seq x y z
N MET A 1 13.37 14.77 11.70
CA MET A 1 12.66 13.48 11.73
C MET A 1 11.94 13.29 10.41
N THR A 2 12.19 12.18 9.72
CA THR A 2 11.53 11.84 8.45
C THR A 2 10.07 11.51 8.73
N LYS A 3 9.14 12.17 8.04
CA LYS A 3 7.71 11.89 8.12
C LYS A 3 7.24 11.28 6.81
N LEU A 4 6.43 10.24 6.90
CA LEU A 4 5.76 9.60 5.77
C LEU A 4 4.35 10.19 5.61
N THR A 5 4.04 10.67 4.42
CA THR A 5 2.68 11.13 4.07
C THR A 5 1.83 9.94 3.67
N HIS A 6 0.79 9.63 4.44
CA HIS A 6 -0.19 8.59 4.12
C HIS A 6 -1.43 9.24 3.49
N LEU A 7 -1.78 8.85 2.27
CA LEU A 7 -2.93 9.34 1.52
C LEU A 7 -3.85 8.18 1.13
N THR A 8 -5.12 8.24 1.55
CA THR A 8 -6.16 7.32 1.07
C THR A 8 -6.90 7.95 -0.11
N LEU A 9 -6.83 7.35 -1.29
CA LEU A 9 -7.42 7.90 -2.52
C LEU A 9 -8.94 8.03 -2.45
N ASN A 10 -9.62 7.02 -1.88
CA ASN A 10 -11.08 6.97 -1.77
C ASN A 10 -11.67 8.12 -0.96
N THR A 11 -10.95 8.58 0.07
CA THR A 11 -11.44 9.60 0.99
C THR A 11 -10.69 10.92 0.87
N GLY A 12 -9.55 10.94 0.18
CA GLY A 12 -8.58 12.04 0.20
C GLY A 12 -8.02 12.36 1.58
N HIS A 13 -8.19 11.47 2.55
CA HIS A 13 -7.64 11.64 3.88
C HIS A 13 -6.12 11.60 3.81
N LEU A 14 -5.48 12.59 4.42
CA LEU A 14 -4.04 12.73 4.45
C LEU A 14 -3.59 12.80 5.91
N THR A 15 -2.72 11.87 6.29
CA THR A 15 -2.05 11.85 7.59
C THR A 15 -0.56 11.91 7.38
N ARG A 16 0.18 12.40 8.38
CA ARG A 16 1.63 12.30 8.42
C ARG A 16 2.01 11.45 9.61
N THR A 17 2.76 10.39 9.37
CA THR A 17 3.23 9.49 10.41
C THR A 17 4.75 9.51 10.47
N SER A 18 5.28 9.38 11.67
CA SER A 18 6.70 9.29 11.97
C SER A 18 7.06 7.82 12.17
N ARG A 19 8.35 7.49 12.04
CA ARG A 19 8.83 6.14 12.33
C ARG A 19 8.46 5.69 13.75
N GLU A 20 8.49 6.61 14.70
CA GLU A 20 8.16 6.38 16.12
C GLU A 20 6.69 6.01 16.37
N ASP A 21 5.79 6.30 15.42
CA ASP A 21 4.37 5.96 15.52
C ASP A 21 4.09 4.48 15.18
N VAL A 22 5.12 3.71 14.83
CA VAL A 22 5.04 2.30 14.46
C VAL A 22 5.95 1.48 15.36
N ASP A 23 5.41 0.45 16.00
CA ASP A 23 6.20 -0.45 16.83
C ASP A 23 7.28 -1.17 16.00
N GLN A 24 8.52 -1.19 16.50
CA GLN A 24 9.63 -1.91 15.88
C GLN A 24 9.35 -3.41 15.78
N ALA A 25 8.69 -4.01 16.78
CA ALA A 25 8.36 -5.44 16.75
C ALA A 25 7.44 -5.80 15.56
N VAL A 26 6.56 -4.89 15.16
CA VAL A 26 5.69 -5.07 13.99
C VAL A 26 6.50 -4.99 12.70
N VAL A 27 7.43 -4.03 12.61
CA VAL A 27 8.32 -3.91 11.45
C VAL A 27 9.18 -5.17 11.31
N ASP A 28 9.78 -5.63 12.41
CA ASP A 28 10.62 -6.83 12.43
C ASP A 28 9.84 -8.09 12.01
N ALA A 29 8.58 -8.21 12.41
CA ALA A 29 7.70 -9.31 11.99
C ALA A 29 7.33 -9.25 10.49
N LEU A 30 7.36 -8.06 9.87
CA LEU A 30 7.05 -7.88 8.46
C LEU A 30 8.26 -8.10 7.55
N LEU A 31 9.49 -7.90 8.03
CA LEU A 31 10.70 -8.05 7.22
C LEU A 31 10.79 -9.40 6.48
N PRO A 32 10.53 -10.56 7.11
CA PRO A 32 10.56 -11.84 6.39
C PRO A 32 9.54 -11.93 5.24
N ILE A 33 8.38 -11.28 5.38
CA ILE A 33 7.31 -11.26 4.36
C ILE A 33 7.71 -10.32 3.21
N VAL A 34 8.31 -9.18 3.57
CA VAL A 34 8.88 -8.20 2.63
C VAL A 34 10.02 -8.83 1.82
N ASP A 35 10.87 -9.65 2.43
CA ASP A 35 11.98 -10.34 1.77
C ASP A 35 11.49 -11.48 0.87
N ALA A 36 10.40 -12.15 1.24
CA ALA A 36 9.77 -13.22 0.46
C ALA A 36 8.84 -12.71 -0.66
N ASP A 37 8.72 -11.39 -0.85
CA ASP A 37 7.76 -10.73 -1.74
C ASP A 37 6.27 -11.06 -1.48
N GLY A 38 5.95 -11.60 -0.30
CA GLY A 38 4.58 -11.85 0.13
C GLY A 38 4.47 -12.92 1.21
N GLY A 39 3.26 -13.09 1.74
CA GLY A 39 2.96 -14.06 2.78
C GLY A 39 1.75 -13.71 3.63
N PRO A 40 1.35 -14.60 4.55
CA PRO A 40 0.22 -14.37 5.46
C PRO A 40 0.52 -13.21 6.40
N ILE A 41 -0.49 -12.41 6.71
CA ILE A 41 -0.36 -11.27 7.61
C ILE A 41 -0.36 -11.75 9.07
N PRO A 42 0.69 -11.44 9.87
CA PRO A 42 0.74 -11.81 11.27
C PRO A 42 -0.42 -11.19 12.05
N GLY A 43 -1.17 -12.02 12.79
CA GLY A 43 -2.29 -11.56 13.61
C GLY A 43 -3.59 -11.29 12.85
N ILE A 44 -3.63 -11.46 11.51
CA ILE A 44 -4.85 -11.29 10.70
C ILE A 44 -5.09 -12.56 9.85
N PRO A 45 -5.68 -13.62 10.44
CA PRO A 45 -5.88 -14.90 9.76
C PRO A 45 -6.70 -14.78 8.48
N GLY A 46 -6.30 -15.50 7.42
CA GLY A 46 -7.00 -15.51 6.14
C GLY A 46 -6.64 -14.34 5.20
N TRP A 47 -5.75 -13.45 5.63
CA TRP A 47 -5.31 -12.32 4.82
C TRP A 47 -3.81 -12.39 4.52
N TYR A 48 -3.45 -11.92 3.33
CA TYR A 48 -2.12 -12.03 2.75
C TYR A 48 -1.64 -10.69 2.22
N LEU A 49 -0.33 -10.48 2.34
CA LEU A 49 0.41 -9.42 1.66
C LEU A 49 1.06 -10.00 0.41
N ASP A 50 1.03 -9.24 -0.68
CA ASP A 50 1.78 -9.54 -1.89
C ASP A 50 2.47 -8.28 -2.39
N PHE A 51 3.77 -8.39 -2.68
CA PHE A 51 4.59 -7.28 -3.14
C PHE A 51 4.83 -7.35 -4.64
N MET A 52 4.86 -6.17 -5.26
CA MET A 52 5.17 -5.99 -6.67
C MET A 52 6.21 -4.88 -6.75
N ARG A 53 7.44 -5.26 -7.05
CA ARG A 53 8.55 -4.31 -7.15
C ARG A 53 8.97 -4.14 -8.61
N PRO A 54 9.20 -2.91 -9.08
CA PRO A 54 9.87 -2.71 -10.36
C PRO A 54 11.22 -3.42 -10.31
N LEU A 55 11.63 -4.08 -11.40
CA LEU A 55 12.96 -4.68 -11.50
C LEU A 55 13.89 -3.76 -12.30
N ASN A 56 15.19 -3.85 -12.05
CA ASN A 56 16.21 -3.24 -12.89
C ASN A 56 16.05 -3.72 -14.35
N PRO A 57 16.59 -2.99 -15.35
CA PRO A 57 16.44 -3.37 -16.76
C PRO A 57 16.92 -4.79 -17.10
N ASP A 58 17.93 -5.27 -16.38
CA ASP A 58 18.51 -6.62 -16.47
C ASP A 58 17.73 -7.69 -15.68
N ARG A 59 16.68 -7.29 -14.94
CA ARG A 59 15.84 -8.12 -14.07
C ARG A 59 16.60 -8.81 -12.93
N SER A 60 17.79 -8.33 -12.57
CA SER A 60 18.63 -8.97 -11.54
C SER A 60 18.18 -8.67 -10.12
N ALA A 61 17.55 -7.51 -9.90
CA ALA A 61 17.10 -7.07 -8.59
C ALA A 61 15.95 -6.06 -8.68
N PRO A 62 15.17 -5.90 -7.60
CA PRO A 62 14.25 -4.79 -7.43
C PRO A 62 14.92 -3.41 -7.55
N VAL A 63 14.25 -2.46 -8.21
CA VAL A 63 14.63 -1.05 -8.21
C VAL A 63 14.31 -0.47 -6.83
N ASN A 64 15.33 -0.01 -6.14
CA ASN A 64 15.15 0.67 -4.85
C ASN A 64 14.54 2.07 -5.04
N GLY A 65 13.42 2.34 -4.39
CA GLY A 65 12.83 3.68 -4.25
C GLY A 65 11.31 3.73 -4.23
N ALA A 66 10.66 2.65 -4.66
CA ALA A 66 9.23 2.45 -4.51
C ALA A 66 8.87 0.95 -4.51
N ALA A 67 7.78 0.60 -3.86
CA ALA A 67 7.20 -0.74 -3.91
C ALA A 67 5.68 -0.66 -3.87
N PHE A 68 5.06 -1.56 -4.63
CA PHE A 68 3.62 -1.75 -4.64
C PHE A 68 3.32 -2.97 -3.79
N PHE A 69 2.21 -2.93 -3.08
CA PHE A 69 1.72 -4.09 -2.36
C PHE A 69 0.21 -4.09 -2.30
N GLN A 70 -0.34 -5.23 -1.94
CA GLN A 70 -1.78 -5.40 -1.79
C GLN A 70 -2.10 -6.27 -0.60
N ILE A 71 -3.32 -6.13 -0.10
CA ILE A 71 -3.88 -6.99 0.94
C ILE A 71 -5.07 -7.74 0.35
N ALA A 72 -5.06 -9.07 0.39
CA ALA A 72 -6.10 -9.92 -0.19
C ALA A 72 -6.42 -11.12 0.72
N ASP A 73 -7.59 -11.72 0.52
CA ASP A 73 -8.06 -12.92 1.23
C ASP A 73 -7.46 -14.23 0.67
N GLN A 74 -6.59 -14.11 -0.34
CA GLN A 74 -5.90 -15.21 -0.99
C GLN A 74 -4.43 -14.82 -1.23
N PRO A 75 -3.50 -15.79 -1.19
CA PRO A 75 -2.11 -15.53 -1.51
C PRO A 75 -1.92 -15.27 -3.00
N GLY A 76 -0.93 -14.45 -3.34
CA GLY A 76 -0.57 -14.14 -4.72
C GLY A 76 -1.27 -12.91 -5.26
N ARG A 77 -0.97 -12.58 -6.51
CA ARG A 77 -1.54 -11.40 -7.18
C ARG A 77 -3.05 -11.55 -7.42
N SER A 78 -3.86 -11.09 -6.47
CA SER A 78 -5.29 -10.91 -6.65
C SER A 78 -5.61 -9.82 -7.67
N PRO A 79 -6.54 -10.06 -8.62
CA PRO A 79 -7.07 -9.02 -9.49
C PRO A 79 -7.99 -8.04 -8.75
N LEU A 80 -8.46 -8.41 -7.56
CA LEU A 80 -9.43 -7.66 -6.74
C LEU A 80 -9.05 -7.74 -5.25
N PRO A 81 -7.88 -7.21 -4.85
CA PRO A 81 -7.47 -7.19 -3.45
C PRO A 81 -8.35 -6.24 -2.65
N ALA A 82 -8.45 -6.39 -1.33
CA ALA A 82 -9.14 -5.41 -0.48
C ALA A 82 -8.44 -4.05 -0.47
N VAL A 83 -7.11 -4.06 -0.55
CA VAL A 83 -6.26 -2.86 -0.53
C VAL A 83 -5.23 -2.92 -1.66
N LEU A 84 -5.08 -1.81 -2.38
CA LEU A 84 -3.95 -1.54 -3.26
C LEU A 84 -3.12 -0.40 -2.67
N ALA A 85 -1.81 -0.58 -2.55
CA ALA A 85 -0.96 0.40 -1.90
C ALA A 85 0.38 0.58 -2.63
N VAL A 86 0.93 1.79 -2.53
CA VAL A 86 2.25 2.14 -3.03
C VAL A 86 2.99 2.97 -2.01
N ALA A 87 4.15 2.46 -1.59
CA ALA A 87 5.12 3.22 -0.82
C ALA A 87 6.21 3.74 -1.77
N CYS A 88 6.58 5.01 -1.65
CA CYS A 88 7.65 5.62 -2.42
C CYS A 88 8.52 6.48 -1.52
N TRP A 89 9.82 6.22 -1.52
CA TRP A 89 10.81 6.87 -0.65
C TRP A 89 11.98 7.51 -1.40
N LYS A 90 11.99 7.46 -2.74
CA LYS A 90 12.92 8.24 -3.56
C LYS A 90 12.20 9.11 -4.58
N GLU A 91 12.60 10.38 -4.64
CA GLU A 91 11.98 11.39 -5.52
C GLU A 91 12.03 11.01 -7.01
N ASN A 92 13.10 10.36 -7.47
CA ASN A 92 13.21 9.93 -8.87
C ASN A 92 12.21 8.83 -9.26
N MET A 93 11.70 8.07 -8.28
CA MET A 93 10.68 7.03 -8.51
C MET A 93 9.25 7.57 -8.42
N ALA A 94 9.03 8.73 -7.79
CA ALA A 94 7.70 9.24 -7.48
C ALA A 94 6.78 9.42 -8.70
N PRO A 95 7.23 9.97 -9.85
CA PRO A 95 6.35 10.14 -11.02
C PRO A 95 5.81 8.81 -11.57
N ALA A 96 6.67 7.78 -11.65
CA ALA A 96 6.29 6.46 -12.14
C ALA A 96 5.37 5.74 -11.14
N ALA A 97 5.73 5.79 -9.85
CA ALA A 97 4.95 5.18 -8.77
C ALA A 97 3.54 5.79 -8.68
N TRP A 98 3.43 7.12 -8.75
CA TRP A 98 2.15 7.83 -8.74
C TRP A 98 1.29 7.49 -9.97
N LYS A 99 1.89 7.49 -11.16
CA LYS A 99 1.17 7.12 -12.39
C LYS A 99 0.54 5.74 -12.27
N GLN A 100 1.29 4.76 -11.77
CA GLN A 100 0.84 3.39 -11.65
C GLN A 100 -0.33 3.23 -10.66
N ILE A 101 -0.28 3.86 -9.47
CA ILE A 101 -1.40 3.77 -8.50
C ILE A 101 -2.66 4.48 -9.01
N ILE A 102 -2.51 5.62 -9.68
CA ILE A 102 -3.66 6.32 -10.29
C ILE A 102 -4.25 5.50 -11.44
N GLN A 103 -3.43 4.84 -12.27
CA GLN A 103 -3.93 3.93 -13.30
C GLN A 103 -4.71 2.77 -12.70
N GLY A 104 -4.20 2.14 -11.64
CA GLY A 104 -4.91 1.08 -10.91
C GLY A 104 -6.23 1.56 -10.29
N TYR A 105 -6.20 2.72 -9.63
CA TYR A 105 -7.40 3.32 -9.02
C TYR A 105 -8.49 3.65 -10.06
N THR A 106 -8.10 4.27 -11.18
CA THR A 106 -9.03 4.59 -12.28
C THR A 106 -9.57 3.35 -12.97
N ALA A 107 -8.77 2.28 -13.11
CA ALA A 107 -9.25 1.01 -13.67
C ALA A 107 -10.36 0.37 -12.83
N LEU A 108 -10.42 0.69 -11.52
CA LEU A 108 -11.46 0.21 -10.61
C LEU A 108 -12.69 1.14 -10.54
N GLU A 109 -12.74 2.24 -11.30
CA GLU A 109 -13.79 3.25 -11.21
C GLU A 109 -15.22 2.68 -11.22
N PRO A 110 -15.62 1.77 -12.14
CA PRO A 110 -16.98 1.23 -12.14
C PRO A 110 -17.33 0.53 -10.83
N ALA A 111 -16.41 -0.31 -10.33
CA ALA A 111 -16.61 -1.08 -9.09
C ALA A 111 -16.66 -0.17 -7.86
N LEU A 112 -15.78 0.84 -7.80
CA LEU A 112 -15.74 1.82 -6.71
C LEU A 112 -16.98 2.71 -6.68
N ARG A 113 -17.52 3.08 -7.85
CA ARG A 113 -18.78 3.84 -7.95
C ARG A 113 -19.96 3.02 -7.46
N SER A 114 -20.07 1.77 -7.87
CA SER A 114 -21.12 0.86 -7.41
C SER A 114 -21.08 0.64 -5.89
N ALA A 115 -19.87 0.63 -5.31
CA ALA A 115 -19.67 0.52 -3.86
C ALA A 115 -19.78 1.86 -3.10
N GLY A 116 -19.99 3.00 -3.79
CA GLY A 116 -20.13 4.31 -3.14
C GLY A 116 -18.84 4.89 -2.55
N ILE A 117 -17.66 4.36 -2.93
CA ILE A 117 -16.34 4.74 -2.39
C ILE A 117 -15.41 5.35 -3.45
N TRP A 118 -15.97 5.74 -4.59
CA TRP A 118 -15.24 6.45 -5.65
C TRP A 118 -15.11 7.94 -5.34
N ARG A 119 -13.91 8.49 -5.53
CA ARG A 119 -13.64 9.92 -5.41
C ARG A 119 -13.15 10.49 -6.73
N ALA A 120 -13.88 11.48 -7.24
CA ALA A 120 -13.49 12.28 -8.39
C ALA A 120 -13.54 13.79 -8.05
N PRO A 121 -12.51 14.58 -8.43
CA PRO A 121 -11.24 14.13 -9.00
C PRO A 121 -10.41 13.35 -7.97
N PRO A 122 -9.46 12.49 -8.41
CA PRO A 122 -8.50 11.88 -7.51
C PRO A 122 -7.74 12.95 -6.70
N PRO A 123 -7.37 12.68 -5.45
CA PRO A 123 -6.54 13.59 -4.67
C PRO A 123 -5.21 13.94 -5.36
N ALA A 124 -4.64 15.09 -5.03
CA ALA A 124 -3.36 15.52 -5.57
C ALA A 124 -2.20 14.64 -5.07
N HIS A 125 -1.19 14.47 -5.93
CA HIS A 125 0.06 13.78 -5.60
C HIS A 125 0.73 14.40 -4.35
N PRO A 126 1.22 13.59 -3.39
CA PRO A 126 2.04 14.07 -2.28
C PRO A 126 3.28 14.82 -2.77
N ARG A 127 3.56 16.02 -2.25
CA ARG A 127 4.61 16.90 -2.77
C ARG A 127 6.05 16.39 -2.58
N HIS A 128 6.28 15.59 -1.54
CA HIS A 128 7.60 15.15 -1.12
C HIS A 128 7.55 13.69 -0.69
N THR A 129 8.63 12.95 -0.96
CA THR A 129 8.90 11.64 -0.39
C THR A 129 9.42 11.74 1.06
N PRO A 130 9.22 10.69 1.90
CA PRO A 130 8.47 9.47 1.60
C PRO A 130 6.94 9.65 1.69
N TRP A 131 6.23 8.88 0.88
CA TRP A 131 4.77 8.79 0.93
C TRP A 131 4.28 7.35 0.76
N LEU A 132 3.07 7.12 1.26
CA LEU A 132 2.27 5.91 1.11
C LEU A 132 0.91 6.34 0.55
N VAL A 133 0.51 5.76 -0.57
CA VAL A 133 -0.79 5.99 -1.18
C VAL A 133 -1.56 4.69 -1.18
N VAL A 134 -2.81 4.73 -0.71
CA VAL A 134 -3.67 3.57 -0.57
C VAL A 134 -4.99 3.78 -1.29
N ALA A 135 -5.45 2.76 -2.00
CA ALA A 135 -6.80 2.64 -2.53
C ALA A 135 -7.48 1.42 -1.93
N LEU A 136 -8.64 1.65 -1.30
CA LEU A 136 -9.56 0.59 -0.89
C LEU A 136 -10.38 0.17 -2.10
N THR A 137 -10.56 -1.14 -2.27
CA THR A 137 -11.48 -1.69 -3.28
C THR A 137 -12.78 -2.12 -2.62
N PRO A 138 -13.84 -2.48 -3.39
CA PRO A 138 -15.06 -3.01 -2.79
C PRO A 138 -14.84 -4.30 -1.97
N PHE A 139 -13.74 -5.03 -2.19
CA PHE A 139 -13.41 -6.24 -1.45
C PHE A 139 -12.99 -5.98 0.00
N ILE A 140 -12.76 -4.71 0.37
CA ILE A 140 -12.62 -4.33 1.79
C ILE A 140 -13.85 -4.71 2.61
N ALA A 141 -15.04 -4.86 1.99
CA ALA A 141 -16.25 -5.31 2.66
C ALA A 141 -16.21 -6.78 3.10
N LEU A 142 -15.25 -7.58 2.60
CA LEU A 142 -15.00 -8.94 3.09
C LEU A 142 -14.23 -8.94 4.42
N ALA A 143 -13.52 -7.85 4.73
CA ALA A 143 -12.92 -7.66 6.04
C ALA A 143 -13.98 -7.22 7.03
N ASP A 144 -14.01 -7.85 8.20
CA ASP A 144 -14.74 -7.29 9.33
C ASP A 144 -14.13 -5.92 9.75
N ALA A 145 -14.85 -5.20 10.62
CA ALA A 145 -14.43 -3.87 11.05
C ALA A 145 -13.08 -3.86 11.79
N GLU A 146 -12.72 -4.96 12.47
CA GLU A 146 -11.46 -5.07 13.21
C GLU A 146 -10.29 -5.22 12.24
N ASN A 147 -10.42 -6.13 11.27
CA ASN A 147 -9.45 -6.36 10.22
C ASN A 147 -9.28 -5.11 9.31
N ALA A 148 -10.39 -4.46 8.93
CA ALA A 148 -10.33 -3.23 8.15
C ALA A 148 -9.58 -2.11 8.89
N LYS A 149 -9.73 -2.02 10.22
CA LYS A 149 -8.96 -1.07 11.04
C LYS A 149 -7.48 -1.48 11.10
N ALA A 150 -7.20 -2.77 11.29
CA ALA A 150 -5.85 -3.30 11.37
C ALA A 150 -5.06 -3.09 10.06
N PHE A 151 -5.71 -3.12 8.90
CA PHE A 151 -5.08 -2.80 7.61
C PHE A 151 -4.48 -1.40 7.58
N GLY A 152 -5.18 -0.39 8.11
CA GLY A 152 -4.68 0.98 8.13
C GLY A 152 -3.37 1.14 8.93
N ASP A 153 -3.19 0.34 9.99
CA ASP A 153 -1.96 0.31 10.78
C ASP A 153 -0.86 -0.51 10.08
N LEU A 154 -1.24 -1.67 9.53
CA LEU A 154 -0.38 -2.54 8.75
C LEU A 154 0.24 -1.85 7.53
N GLU A 155 -0.55 -1.12 6.74
CA GLU A 155 -0.09 -0.40 5.55
C GLU A 155 1.08 0.55 5.87
N ARG A 156 0.99 1.26 7.00
CA ARG A 156 2.04 2.17 7.47
C ARG A 156 3.27 1.39 7.94
N ALA A 157 3.07 0.29 8.66
CA ALA A 157 4.16 -0.56 9.11
C ALA A 157 4.92 -1.18 7.93
N VAL A 158 4.21 -1.66 6.91
CA VAL A 158 4.77 -2.16 5.66
C VAL A 158 5.57 -1.07 4.94
N ALA A 159 5.03 0.15 4.85
CA ALA A 159 5.74 1.25 4.20
C ALA A 159 7.06 1.61 4.92
N TRP A 160 7.11 1.51 6.25
CA TRP A 160 8.36 1.66 7.00
C TRP A 160 9.30 0.47 6.82
N ALA A 161 8.79 -0.77 6.80
CA ALA A 161 9.59 -1.96 6.55
C ALA A 161 10.23 -1.96 5.15
N LEU A 162 9.60 -1.32 4.16
CA LEU A 162 10.12 -1.19 2.80
C LEU A 162 11.19 -0.10 2.64
N ALA A 163 11.16 0.94 3.49
CA ALA A 163 11.98 2.14 3.35
C ALA A 163 13.21 2.16 4.28
N LEU A 164 13.32 1.18 5.17
CA LEU A 164 14.47 0.93 6.06
C LEU A 164 15.41 -0.09 5.44
#